data_AF-H0WHR7-F1
#
_entry.id   AF-H0WHR7-F1
#
_cell.length_a   1.000
_cell.length_b   1.000
_cell.length_c   1.000
_cell.angle_alpha   90.00
_cell.angle_beta   90.00
_cell.angle_gamma   90.00
#
_symmetry.space_group_name_H-M   'P 1'
#
loop_
_entity.id
_entity.type
_entity.pdbx_description
1 polymer ?
#
loop_
_entity_poly.entity_id
_entity_poly.type
_entity_poly.pdbx_seq_one_letter_code
_entity_poly.pdbx_strand_id
1 'polypeptide(L)'
;MKGFTAVLLIWTLISPSSSGGGSGEAWPTHLACRSGGLEVLYQSCDPLQDFGFSVDQCSKQLKSNLNIRFGIILRHDIKELFLDIALISKGSSILNFSYPICEEDQPKFSFCGRRKG
;
A
#
# COMPACT_ATOMS: atom_id res chain seq x y z
N MET A 1 23.72 -36.63 -31.44
CA MET A 1 22.95 -35.36 -31.33
C MET A 1 21.53 -35.66 -30.82
N LYS A 2 21.36 -35.91 -29.52
CA LYS A 2 20.05 -36.27 -28.92
C LYS A 2 19.89 -35.76 -27.46
N GLY A 3 20.72 -34.79 -27.04
CA GLY A 3 20.79 -34.37 -25.63
C GLY A 3 20.47 -32.90 -25.36
N PHE A 4 20.32 -32.06 -26.37
CA PHE A 4 20.16 -30.61 -26.16
C PHE A 4 18.72 -30.11 -26.26
N THR A 5 17.77 -30.93 -26.72
CA THR A 5 16.37 -30.51 -26.90
C THR A 5 15.50 -30.68 -25.66
N ALA A 6 15.91 -31.48 -24.67
CA ALA A 6 15.11 -31.73 -23.47
C ALA A 6 15.24 -30.63 -22.40
N VAL A 7 16.36 -29.91 -22.35
CA VAL A 7 16.60 -28.89 -21.30
C VAL A 7 15.79 -27.61 -21.55
N LEU A 8 15.54 -27.26 -22.82
CA LEU A 8 14.76 -26.07 -23.19
C LEU A 8 13.25 -26.20 -22.87
N LEU A 9 12.71 -27.43 -22.82
CA LEU A 9 11.30 -27.65 -22.50
C LEU A 9 10.99 -27.67 -21.00
N ILE A 10 12.01 -27.85 -20.15
CA ILE A 10 11.83 -27.85 -18.69
C ILE A 10 11.85 -26.42 -18.13
N TRP A 11 12.52 -25.48 -18.80
CA TRP A 11 12.59 -24.09 -18.35
C TRP A 11 11.32 -23.27 -18.63
N THR A 12 10.45 -23.73 -19.52
CA THR A 12 9.16 -23.08 -19.81
C THR A 12 8.04 -23.48 -18.84
N LEU A 13 8.26 -24.43 -17.92
CA LEU A 13 7.22 -24.96 -17.02
C LEU A 13 7.35 -24.49 -15.56
N ILE A 14 8.32 -23.63 -15.23
CA ILE A 14 8.51 -23.08 -13.87
C ILE A 14 8.26 -21.56 -13.83
N SER A 15 7.76 -20.97 -14.92
CA SER A 15 7.17 -19.64 -14.82
C SER A 15 5.88 -19.77 -14.00
N PRO A 16 5.79 -19.14 -12.81
CA PRO A 16 4.49 -18.95 -12.20
C PRO A 16 3.66 -18.21 -13.24
N SER A 17 2.50 -18.75 -13.53
CA SER A 17 1.46 -18.10 -14.30
C SER A 17 1.19 -16.71 -13.70
N SER A 18 1.86 -15.68 -14.20
CA SER A 18 1.31 -14.33 -14.23
C SER A 18 0.16 -14.42 -15.23
N SER A 19 -1.03 -14.60 -14.68
CA SER A 19 -2.31 -14.52 -15.35
C SER A 19 -2.34 -13.37 -16.35
N GLY A 20 -2.25 -13.70 -17.65
CA GLY A 20 -2.58 -12.77 -18.70
C GLY A 20 -4.10 -12.54 -18.75
N GLY A 21 -4.52 -11.28 -18.90
CA GLY A 21 -5.87 -10.97 -19.40
C GLY A 21 -6.52 -9.68 -18.91
N GLY A 22 -6.12 -8.53 -19.46
CA GLY A 22 -7.07 -7.51 -19.95
C GLY A 22 -8.13 -6.89 -19.01
N SER A 23 -8.01 -6.97 -17.69
CA SER A 23 -8.67 -6.07 -16.73
C SER A 23 -7.60 -5.63 -15.74
N GLY A 24 -7.50 -4.33 -15.42
CA GLY A 24 -6.39 -3.80 -14.63
C GLY A 24 -6.20 -4.59 -13.34
N GLU A 25 -5.14 -5.41 -13.29
CA GLU A 25 -4.88 -6.32 -12.18
C GLU A 25 -4.68 -5.47 -10.93
N ALA A 26 -5.52 -5.66 -9.92
CA ALA A 26 -5.40 -4.91 -8.68
C ALA A 26 -4.04 -5.20 -8.03
N TRP A 27 -3.45 -4.20 -7.36
CA TRP A 27 -2.19 -4.37 -6.64
C TRP A 27 -2.29 -5.51 -5.61
N PRO A 28 -1.19 -6.18 -5.27
CA PRO A 28 -1.22 -7.25 -4.28
C PRO A 28 -1.65 -6.74 -2.90
N THR A 29 -2.26 -7.63 -2.10
CA THR A 29 -2.54 -7.36 -0.69
C THR A 29 -1.29 -7.58 0.15
N HIS A 30 -0.93 -6.58 0.96
CA HIS A 30 0.25 -6.57 1.82
C HIS A 30 -0.12 -6.71 3.29
N LEU A 31 0.81 -7.27 4.07
CA LEU A 31 0.71 -7.33 5.53
C LEU A 31 1.46 -6.14 6.15
N ALA A 32 0.73 -5.14 6.63
CA ALA A 32 1.32 -3.98 7.31
C ALA A 32 1.87 -4.35 8.70
N CYS A 33 1.17 -5.22 9.43
CA CYS A 33 1.63 -5.79 10.69
C CYS A 33 0.80 -7.01 11.11
N ARG A 34 1.42 -7.90 11.88
CA ARG A 34 0.76 -9.01 12.58
C ARG A 34 1.43 -9.28 13.91
N SER A 35 0.84 -8.78 14.99
CA SER A 35 1.38 -8.93 16.35
C SER A 35 0.32 -8.61 17.40
N GLY A 36 0.46 -9.19 18.61
CA GLY A 36 -0.36 -8.83 19.77
C GLY A 36 -1.87 -8.96 19.56
N GLY A 37 -2.31 -9.95 18.76
CA GLY A 37 -3.72 -10.18 18.46
C GLY A 37 -4.36 -9.19 17.47
N LEU A 38 -3.54 -8.39 16.76
CA LEU A 38 -3.97 -7.50 15.68
C LEU A 38 -3.24 -7.88 14.39
N GLU A 39 -4.00 -7.98 13.31
CA GLU A 39 -3.51 -8.18 11.95
C GLU A 39 -4.10 -7.06 11.07
N VAL A 40 -3.23 -6.40 10.29
CA VAL A 40 -3.62 -5.30 9.41
C VAL A 40 -3.08 -5.60 8.02
N LEU A 41 -4.01 -5.73 7.07
CA LEU A 41 -3.73 -5.90 5.65
C LEU A 41 -4.10 -4.62 4.90
N TYR A 42 -3.39 -4.31 3.81
CA TYR A 42 -3.76 -3.21 2.91
C TYR A 42 -3.57 -3.60 1.45
N GLN A 43 -4.29 -2.93 0.56
CA GLN A 43 -4.16 -3.05 -0.88
C GLN A 43 -4.31 -1.65 -1.48
N SER A 44 -3.39 -1.25 -2.36
CA SER A 44 -3.51 0.07 -3.02
C SER A 44 -4.72 0.08 -3.95
N CYS A 45 -5.52 1.14 -3.85
CA CYS A 45 -6.62 1.43 -4.76
C CYS A 45 -6.27 2.48 -5.83
N ASP A 46 -5.05 3.03 -5.81
CA ASP A 46 -4.55 3.88 -6.90
C ASP A 46 -4.21 2.98 -8.10
N PRO A 47 -4.89 3.10 -9.25
CA PRO A 47 -4.63 2.26 -10.40
C PRO A 47 -3.22 2.45 -11.00
N LEU A 48 -2.50 3.52 -10.64
CA LEU A 48 -1.20 3.85 -11.21
C LEU A 48 -0.01 3.26 -10.46
N GLN A 49 -0.15 3.01 -9.15
CA GLN A 49 0.97 2.50 -8.35
C GLN A 49 0.54 1.87 -7.03
N ASP A 50 1.41 0.99 -6.56
CA ASP A 50 1.40 0.49 -5.20
C ASP A 50 2.23 1.40 -4.26
N PHE A 51 2.15 1.15 -2.96
CA PHE A 51 2.95 1.86 -1.95
C PHE A 51 3.40 0.91 -0.85
N GLY A 52 4.47 1.29 -0.14
CA GLY A 52 4.97 0.60 1.04
C GLY A 52 4.37 1.19 2.31
N PHE A 53 3.77 0.36 3.15
CA PHE A 53 3.25 0.77 4.45
C PHE A 53 3.49 -0.32 5.52
N SER A 54 3.95 0.11 6.69
CA SER A 54 4.07 -0.77 7.86
C SER A 54 3.86 0.01 9.16
N VAL A 55 3.48 -0.72 10.21
CA VAL A 55 3.20 -0.17 11.54
C VAL A 55 4.12 -0.80 12.57
N ASP A 56 4.89 0.01 13.28
CA ASP A 56 5.78 -0.45 14.35
C ASP A 56 4.94 -0.80 15.61
N GLN A 57 5.29 -1.89 16.30
CA GLN A 57 4.67 -2.32 17.57
C GLN A 57 3.14 -2.52 17.53
N CYS A 58 2.65 -3.18 16.49
CA CYS A 58 1.25 -3.54 16.32
C CYS A 58 0.74 -4.48 17.43
N SER A 59 -0.38 -4.12 18.04
CA SER A 59 -1.09 -4.93 19.05
C SER A 59 -2.55 -4.49 19.16
N LYS A 60 -3.41 -5.37 19.71
CA LYS A 60 -4.84 -5.09 19.87
C LYS A 60 -5.13 -3.85 20.73
N GLN A 61 -4.26 -3.54 21.69
CA GLN A 61 -4.30 -2.30 22.46
C GLN A 61 -3.40 -1.26 21.78
N LEU A 62 -4.00 -0.39 20.97
CA LEU A 62 -3.27 0.66 20.27
C LEU A 62 -2.74 1.71 21.25
N LYS A 63 -1.45 2.04 21.13
CA LYS A 63 -0.84 3.16 21.84
C LYS A 63 -1.26 4.47 21.17
N SER A 64 -1.35 5.56 21.94
CA SER A 64 -1.37 6.90 21.37
C SER A 64 -0.04 7.18 20.66
N ASN A 65 -0.08 7.80 19.47
CA ASN A 65 1.08 8.09 18.63
C ASN A 65 1.79 6.82 18.10
N LEU A 66 1.11 6.10 17.22
CA LEU A 66 1.70 4.96 16.51
C LEU A 66 2.81 5.43 15.57
N ASN A 67 3.91 4.68 15.54
CA ASN A 67 4.97 4.90 14.58
C ASN A 67 4.67 4.09 13.32
N ILE A 68 4.67 4.76 12.18
CA ILE A 68 4.44 4.14 10.87
C ILE A 68 5.64 4.39 9.96
N ARG A 69 5.82 3.51 8.98
CA ARG A 69 6.76 3.71 7.87
C ARG A 69 5.97 3.70 6.59
N PHE A 70 6.12 4.75 5.81
CA PHE A 70 5.36 4.97 4.59
C PHE A 70 6.32 5.35 3.46
N GLY A 71 6.18 4.69 2.31
CA GLY A 71 7.01 4.92 1.13
C GLY A 71 6.16 4.89 -0.13
N ILE A 72 6.22 5.97 -0.91
CA ILE A 72 5.48 6.12 -2.16
C ILE A 72 6.23 7.07 -3.10
N ILE A 73 6.07 6.91 -4.41
CA ILE A 73 6.50 7.90 -5.41
C ILE A 73 5.38 8.92 -5.57
N LEU A 74 5.69 10.21 -5.50
CA LEU A 74 4.65 11.22 -5.61
C LEU A 74 4.20 11.37 -7.07
N ARG A 75 2.93 11.13 -7.34
CA ARG A 75 2.35 11.35 -8.69
C ARG A 75 1.88 12.78 -8.92
N HIS A 76 1.82 13.56 -7.83
CA HIS A 76 1.38 14.96 -7.78
C HIS A 76 2.24 15.73 -6.78
N ASP A 77 2.34 17.04 -6.96
CA ASP A 77 2.93 17.93 -5.96
C ASP A 77 2.04 17.95 -4.70
N ILE A 78 2.65 17.97 -3.51
CA ILE A 78 1.92 17.98 -2.24
C ILE A 78 2.03 19.33 -1.55
N LYS A 79 1.53 20.38 -2.21
CA LYS A 79 1.36 21.71 -1.59
C LYS A 79 0.31 21.64 -0.48
N GLU A 80 -0.83 21.07 -0.82
CA GLU A 80 -1.91 20.74 0.11
C GLU A 80 -2.14 19.22 0.06
N LEU A 81 -2.35 18.62 1.22
CA LEU A 81 -2.58 17.18 1.34
C LEU A 81 -3.56 16.92 2.47
N PHE A 82 -4.63 16.20 2.14
CA PHE A 82 -5.69 15.85 3.06
C PHE A 82 -5.80 14.33 3.18
N LEU A 83 -6.16 13.86 4.37
CA LEU A 83 -6.37 12.45 4.66
C LEU A 83 -7.83 12.22 5.02
N ASP A 84 -8.48 11.37 4.22
CA ASP A 84 -9.82 10.87 4.50
C ASP A 84 -9.76 9.42 4.97
N ILE A 85 -10.43 9.12 6.07
CA ILE A 85 -10.56 7.78 6.64
C ILE A 85 -12.03 7.44 6.79
N ALA A 86 -12.44 6.33 6.19
CA ALA A 86 -13.74 5.72 6.40
C ALA A 86 -13.57 4.36 7.10
N LEU A 87 -14.14 4.21 8.30
CA LEU A 87 -14.18 2.95 9.02
C LEU A 87 -15.51 2.25 8.76
N ILE A 88 -15.45 1.05 8.20
CA ILE A 88 -16.62 0.25 7.85
C ILE A 88 -16.54 -1.09 8.59
N SER A 89 -17.65 -1.52 9.21
CA SER A 89 -17.77 -2.86 9.77
C SER A 89 -19.15 -3.42 9.47
N LYS A 90 -19.20 -4.71 9.09
CA LYS A 90 -20.45 -5.41 8.71
C LYS A 90 -21.28 -4.66 7.66
N GLY A 91 -20.61 -3.96 6.75
CA GLY A 91 -21.25 -3.19 5.68
C GLY A 91 -21.80 -1.81 6.09
N SER A 92 -21.64 -1.40 7.35
CA SER A 92 -22.07 -0.08 7.84
C SER A 92 -20.89 0.82 8.14
N SER A 93 -21.01 2.11 7.81
CA SER A 93 -20.03 3.14 8.19
C SER A 93 -20.13 3.40 9.69
N ILE A 94 -19.01 3.26 10.39
CA ILE A 94 -18.87 3.55 11.83
C ILE A 94 -18.38 4.99 12.01
N LEU A 95 -17.40 5.41 11.22
CA LEU A 95 -16.74 6.70 11.36
C LEU A 95 -16.27 7.18 9.98
N ASN A 96 -16.46 8.47 9.71
CA ASN A 96 -15.79 9.18 8.63
C ASN A 96 -15.01 10.34 9.24
N PHE A 97 -13.76 10.50 8.82
CA PHE A 97 -12.86 11.51 9.33
C PHE A 97 -12.07 12.11 8.18
N SER A 98 -11.87 13.42 8.20
CA SER A 98 -11.05 14.15 7.24
C SER A 98 -10.08 15.05 8.01
N TYR A 99 -8.82 15.08 7.60
CA TYR A 99 -7.78 15.83 8.29
C TYR A 99 -6.73 16.44 7.36
N PRO A 100 -6.38 17.72 7.53
CA PRO A 100 -5.31 18.35 6.78
C PRO A 100 -3.94 17.89 7.29
N ILE A 101 -3.17 17.24 6.41
CA ILE A 101 -1.77 16.86 6.65
C ILE A 101 -0.84 18.02 6.27
N CYS A 102 -1.05 18.62 5.10
CA CYS A 102 -0.30 19.75 4.59
C CYS A 102 -1.25 20.89 4.21
N GLU A 103 -0.93 22.10 4.64
CA GLU A 103 -1.57 23.36 4.25
C GLU A 103 -0.46 24.34 3.85
N GLU A 104 -0.73 25.27 2.93
CA GLU A 104 0.29 26.20 2.41
C GLU A 104 0.95 27.03 3.53
N ASP A 105 0.19 27.41 4.56
CA ASP A 105 0.64 28.34 5.60
C ASP A 105 1.19 27.65 6.87
N GLN A 106 0.92 26.35 7.08
CA GLN A 106 1.32 25.60 8.29
C GLN A 106 1.62 24.12 8.01
N PRO A 107 2.78 23.78 7.40
CA PRO A 107 3.14 22.40 7.17
C PRO A 107 3.43 21.67 8.49
N LYS A 108 2.56 20.72 8.88
CA LYS A 108 2.77 19.88 10.07
C LYS A 108 3.88 18.83 9.88
N PHE A 109 4.09 18.42 8.65
CA PHE A 109 5.04 17.36 8.30
C PHE A 109 6.13 17.89 7.38
N SER A 110 7.36 17.42 7.59
CA SER A 110 8.54 17.86 6.84
C SER A 110 8.51 17.53 5.35
N PHE A 111 7.60 16.64 4.91
CA PHE A 111 7.46 16.27 3.51
C PHE A 111 6.51 17.19 2.73
N CYS A 112 5.76 18.08 3.39
CA CYS A 112 4.89 19.04 2.69
C CYS A 112 5.70 19.91 1.72
N GLY A 113 5.14 20.19 0.55
CA GLY A 113 5.80 20.96 -0.52
C GLY A 113 6.72 20.14 -1.43
N ARG A 114 6.89 18.82 -1.20
CA ARG A 114 7.58 17.94 -2.17
C ARG A 114 6.82 17.90 -3.50
N ARG A 115 7.57 17.77 -4.58
CA ARG A 115 7.05 17.74 -5.95
C ARG A 115 6.85 16.32 -6.43
N LYS A 116 6.08 16.19 -7.51
CA LYS A 116 5.90 14.98 -8.30
C LYS A 116 7.25 14.39 -8.73
N GLY A 117 7.34 13.06 -8.68
CA GLY A 117 8.55 12.27 -8.91
C GLY A 117 9.25 11.87 -7.62
#